data_AF-A0A9P7DIU5-F1
#
_entry.id   AF-A0A9P7DIU5-F1
#
_cell.length_a   1.000
_cell.length_b   1.000
_cell.length_c   1.000
_cell.angle_alpha   90.00
_cell.angle_beta   90.00
_cell.angle_gamma   90.00
#
_symmetry.space_group_name_H-M   'P 1'
#
loop_
_entity.id
_entity.type
_entity.pdbx_description
1 polymer ?
#
loop_
_entity_poly.entity_id
_entity_poly.type
_entity_poly.pdbx_seq_one_letter_code
_entity_poly.pdbx_strand_id
1 'polypeptide(L)'
;MASFYSTQLYDDRASAEEQPLPDALRRTSFVKRVLCFLALGRPDLGDHWKSLQSEQAFETVRSRFCSILASIITTASVLLAISGVFVSTASPVSYFDYTSPVPYCLLFISLMLAMIAMLTSGSSMIRWLHADRHWTQEQLKQGDYFVLSYLLSIVTPIIFVVCSLNCFIFGELFHQSRLSLVPHAFRPAMLVAGFSSQSMICRAATALWLIAYAVNVGTILMDAMWKYATSFNHAG
;
A
#
# COMPACT_ATOMS: atom_id res chain seq x y z
N MET A 1 -19.59 -44.33 -22.58
CA MET A 1 -20.34 -43.59 -23.62
C MET A 1 -21.27 -42.63 -22.93
N ALA A 2 -20.98 -41.33 -23.01
CA ALA A 2 -21.78 -40.14 -22.62
C ALA A 2 -20.78 -39.07 -22.15
N SER A 3 -20.83 -37.79 -22.49
CA SER A 3 -21.54 -37.03 -23.52
C SER A 3 -20.66 -35.79 -23.72
N PHE A 4 -20.20 -35.55 -24.94
CA PHE A 4 -19.47 -34.35 -25.33
C PHE A 4 -20.42 -33.14 -25.25
N TYR A 5 -20.47 -32.45 -24.11
CA TYR A 5 -21.14 -31.16 -24.03
C TYR A 5 -20.24 -30.08 -24.65
N SER A 6 -20.46 -29.89 -25.95
CA SER A 6 -20.45 -28.64 -26.71
C SER A 6 -19.47 -27.56 -26.23
N THR A 7 -18.27 -27.59 -26.82
CA THR A 7 -17.27 -26.52 -26.81
C THR A 7 -17.63 -25.37 -27.77
N GLN A 8 -18.85 -25.33 -28.32
CA GLN A 8 -19.23 -24.40 -29.40
C GLN A 8 -19.97 -23.14 -28.94
N LEU A 9 -20.20 -22.93 -27.65
CA LEU A 9 -20.89 -21.73 -27.15
C LEU A 9 -19.93 -20.61 -26.68
N TYR A 10 -18.75 -20.49 -27.31
CA TYR A 10 -17.75 -19.47 -26.96
C TYR A 10 -17.20 -18.67 -28.15
N ASP A 11 -17.70 -18.89 -29.37
CA ASP A 11 -17.20 -18.20 -30.57
C ASP A 11 -18.02 -16.94 -30.93
N ASP A 12 -19.12 -16.69 -30.21
CA ASP A 12 -19.97 -15.50 -30.39
C ASP A 12 -19.67 -14.39 -29.37
N ARG A 13 -18.44 -14.37 -28.82
CA ARG A 13 -17.85 -13.12 -28.31
C ARG A 13 -17.42 -12.29 -29.52
N ALA A 14 -18.44 -11.85 -30.26
CA ALA A 14 -18.41 -10.73 -31.17
C ALA A 14 -17.43 -9.70 -30.62
N SER A 15 -16.45 -9.34 -31.45
CA SER A 15 -15.47 -8.27 -31.24
C SER A 15 -16.04 -7.21 -30.32
N ALA A 16 -15.80 -7.36 -29.01
CA ALA A 16 -16.30 -6.42 -28.03
C ALA A 16 -15.52 -5.15 -28.34
N GLU A 17 -16.20 -4.18 -28.96
CA GLU A 17 -15.59 -2.93 -29.40
C GLU A 17 -14.75 -2.39 -28.25
N GLU A 18 -13.44 -2.35 -28.48
CA GLU A 18 -12.45 -1.99 -27.46
C GLU A 18 -12.81 -0.59 -26.99
N GLN A 19 -13.33 -0.46 -25.75
CA GLN A 19 -13.82 0.84 -25.30
C GLN A 19 -12.64 1.83 -25.27
N PRO A 20 -12.76 3.00 -25.92
CA PRO A 20 -11.68 3.95 -25.96
C PRO A 20 -11.32 4.39 -24.53
N LEU A 21 -10.03 4.67 -24.32
CA LEU A 21 -9.53 5.14 -23.04
C LEU A 21 -10.23 6.46 -22.66
N PRO A 22 -10.91 6.54 -21.50
CA PRO A 22 -11.54 7.77 -21.03
C PRO A 22 -10.55 8.95 -21.01
N ASP A 23 -10.99 10.14 -21.43
CA ASP A 23 -10.13 11.34 -21.47
C ASP A 23 -9.54 11.71 -20.11
N ALA A 24 -10.25 11.39 -19.02
CA ALA A 24 -9.76 11.54 -17.65
C ALA A 24 -8.47 10.74 -17.38
N LEU A 25 -8.38 9.53 -17.94
CA LEU A 25 -7.17 8.70 -17.83
C LEU A 25 -6.04 9.19 -18.72
N ARG A 26 -6.38 9.85 -19.85
CA ARG A 26 -5.40 10.41 -20.78
C ARG A 26 -4.60 11.57 -20.18
N ARG A 27 -5.24 12.38 -19.32
CA ARG A 27 -4.59 13.50 -18.62
C ARG A 27 -3.79 12.99 -17.41
N THR A 28 -2.60 12.47 -17.70
CA THR A 28 -1.64 12.01 -16.70
C THR A 28 -0.81 13.17 -16.15
N SER A 29 -1.13 13.63 -14.93
CA SER A 29 -0.21 14.48 -14.16
C SER A 29 1.06 13.70 -13.81
N PHE A 30 2.16 14.41 -13.55
CA PHE A 30 3.43 13.78 -13.15
C PHE A 30 3.25 12.88 -11.91
N VAL A 31 2.47 13.33 -10.94
CA VAL A 31 2.13 12.54 -9.73
C VAL A 31 1.43 11.24 -10.09
N LYS A 32 0.43 11.26 -10.98
CA LYS A 32 -0.23 10.04 -11.44
C LYS A 32 0.76 9.09 -12.12
N ARG A 33 1.68 9.59 -12.96
CA ARG A 33 2.68 8.74 -13.62
C ARG A 33 3.61 8.04 -12.63
N VAL A 34 4.08 8.77 -11.61
CA VAL A 34 4.92 8.19 -10.55
C VAL A 34 4.13 7.13 -9.78
N LEU A 35 2.88 7.43 -9.41
CA LEU A 35 2.03 6.46 -8.71
C LEU A 35 1.69 5.24 -9.57
N CYS A 36 1.41 5.41 -10.86
CA CYS A 36 1.23 4.30 -11.81
C CYS A 36 2.49 3.45 -11.90
N PHE A 37 3.66 4.08 -11.99
CA PHE A 37 4.92 3.36 -12.04
C PHE A 37 5.16 2.54 -10.77
N LEU A 38 4.90 3.12 -9.59
CA LEU A 38 5.02 2.42 -8.32
C LEU A 38 4.00 1.29 -8.14
N ALA A 39 2.75 1.49 -8.58
CA ALA A 39 1.68 0.50 -8.43
C ALA A 39 1.75 -0.62 -9.46
N LEU A 40 1.99 -0.27 -10.73
CA LEU A 40 1.81 -1.15 -11.90
C LEU A 40 3.14 -1.52 -12.57
N GLY A 41 4.23 -0.84 -12.22
CA GLY A 41 5.51 -0.96 -12.93
C GLY A 41 5.52 -0.27 -14.30
N ARG A 42 4.47 0.48 -14.66
CA ARG A 42 4.36 1.21 -15.93
C ARG A 42 3.88 2.64 -15.69
N PRO A 43 4.40 3.64 -16.44
CA PRO A 43 4.03 5.04 -16.26
C PRO A 43 2.65 5.39 -16.81
N ASP A 44 2.03 4.50 -17.60
CA ASP A 44 0.73 4.70 -18.24
C ASP A 44 -0.31 3.71 -17.69
N LEU A 45 -1.53 4.21 -17.51
CA LEU A 45 -2.70 3.44 -17.11
C LEU A 45 -3.38 2.75 -18.30
N GLY A 46 -3.02 3.10 -19.55
CA GLY A 46 -3.61 2.55 -20.77
C GLY A 46 -3.54 1.02 -20.85
N ASP A 47 -2.40 0.43 -20.50
CA ASP A 47 -2.25 -1.04 -20.49
C ASP A 47 -3.13 -1.70 -19.44
N HIS A 48 -3.24 -1.06 -18.27
CA HIS A 48 -4.12 -1.53 -17.20
C HIS A 48 -5.58 -1.40 -17.59
N TRP A 49 -5.96 -0.32 -18.29
CA TRP A 49 -7.29 -0.16 -18.86
C TRP A 49 -7.65 -1.28 -19.83
N LYS A 50 -6.73 -1.65 -20.72
CA LYS A 50 -6.91 -2.80 -21.61
C LYS A 50 -7.10 -4.10 -20.83
N SER A 51 -6.34 -4.29 -19.74
CA SER A 51 -6.52 -5.47 -18.87
C SER A 51 -7.90 -5.54 -18.23
N LEU A 52 -8.56 -4.40 -17.96
CA LEU A 52 -9.92 -4.36 -17.42
C LEU A 52 -10.98 -4.79 -18.45
N GLN A 53 -10.66 -4.77 -19.76
CA GLN A 53 -11.61 -5.18 -20.79
C GLN A 53 -11.74 -6.70 -20.90
N SER A 54 -10.69 -7.45 -20.56
CA SER A 54 -10.68 -8.91 -20.53
C SER A 54 -10.82 -9.43 -19.10
N GLU A 55 -11.79 -10.31 -18.88
CA GLU A 55 -12.01 -10.96 -17.58
C GLU A 55 -10.77 -11.73 -17.11
N GLN A 56 -10.13 -12.49 -18.00
CA GLN A 56 -8.92 -13.24 -17.68
C GLN A 56 -7.72 -12.33 -17.35
N ALA A 57 -7.57 -11.22 -18.07
CA ALA A 57 -6.51 -10.26 -17.80
C ALA A 57 -6.74 -9.53 -16.47
N PHE A 58 -7.98 -9.15 -16.18
CA PHE A 58 -8.36 -8.55 -14.89
C PHE A 58 -8.06 -9.50 -13.73
N GLU A 59 -8.45 -10.77 -13.83
CA GLU A 59 -8.17 -11.78 -12.80
C GLU A 59 -6.67 -11.99 -12.57
N THR A 60 -5.89 -11.96 -13.64
CA THR A 60 -4.42 -12.05 -13.57
C THR A 60 -3.82 -10.84 -12.81
N VAL A 61 -4.33 -9.64 -13.08
CA VAL A 61 -3.88 -8.42 -12.42
C VAL A 61 -4.34 -8.39 -10.95
N ARG A 62 -5.59 -8.75 -10.68
CA ARG A 62 -6.18 -8.85 -9.34
C ARG A 62 -5.41 -9.84 -8.46
N SER A 63 -5.17 -11.06 -8.95
CA SER A 63 -4.40 -12.07 -8.23
C SER A 63 -2.97 -11.62 -7.94
N ARG A 64 -2.32 -10.93 -8.89
CA ARG A 64 -1.01 -10.31 -8.68
C ARG A 64 -1.04 -9.26 -7.57
N PHE A 65 -2.01 -8.35 -7.55
CA PHE A 65 -2.12 -7.37 -6.46
C PHE A 65 -2.41 -8.02 -5.11
N CYS A 66 -3.31 -9.00 -5.05
CA CYS A 66 -3.57 -9.75 -3.84
C CYS A 66 -2.30 -10.46 -3.33
N SER A 67 -1.50 -11.04 -4.22
CA SER A 67 -0.22 -11.65 -3.87
C SER A 67 0.79 -10.64 -3.32
N ILE A 68 0.91 -9.47 -3.96
CA ILE A 68 1.78 -8.38 -3.48
C ILE A 68 1.32 -7.91 -2.09
N LEU A 69 0.03 -7.64 -1.91
CA LEU A 69 -0.52 -7.20 -0.62
C LEU A 69 -0.34 -8.26 0.48
N ALA A 70 -0.52 -9.55 0.16
CA ALA A 70 -0.24 -10.64 1.09
C ALA A 70 1.24 -10.65 1.51
N SER A 71 2.17 -10.49 0.56
CA SER A 71 3.60 -10.38 0.88
C SER A 71 3.91 -9.18 1.77
N ILE A 72 3.28 -8.02 1.52
CA ILE A 72 3.43 -6.81 2.35
C ILE A 72 2.94 -7.07 3.77
N ILE A 73 1.78 -7.74 3.94
CA ILE A 73 1.25 -8.14 5.25
C ILE A 73 2.23 -9.05 5.98
N THR A 74 2.82 -10.04 5.30
CA THR A 74 3.82 -10.94 5.89
C THR A 74 5.06 -10.16 6.34
N THR A 75 5.62 -9.31 5.47
CA THR A 75 6.80 -8.49 5.81
C THR A 75 6.50 -7.54 6.97
N ALA A 76 5.36 -6.86 6.96
CA ALA A 76 4.94 -5.96 8.03
C ALA A 76 4.72 -6.71 9.35
N SER A 77 4.13 -7.91 9.33
CA SER A 77 3.98 -8.77 10.51
C SER A 77 5.34 -9.14 11.12
N VAL A 78 6.32 -9.50 10.29
CA VAL A 78 7.68 -9.82 10.74
C VAL A 78 8.34 -8.58 11.36
N LEU A 79 8.28 -7.43 10.71
CA LEU A 79 8.82 -6.17 11.24
C LEU A 79 8.16 -5.76 12.55
N LEU A 80 6.85 -5.94 12.65
CA LEU A 80 6.08 -5.68 13.87
C LEU A 80 6.53 -6.59 15.01
N ALA A 81 6.66 -7.89 14.76
CA ALA A 81 7.09 -8.86 15.77
C ALA A 81 8.52 -8.56 16.26
N ILE A 82 9.47 -8.35 15.35
CA ILE A 82 10.86 -8.06 15.71
C ILE A 82 10.95 -6.73 16.47
N SER A 83 10.38 -5.65 15.92
CA SER A 83 10.37 -4.34 16.60
C SER A 83 9.69 -4.44 17.97
N GLY A 84 8.63 -5.24 18.08
CA GLY A 84 7.90 -5.48 19.31
C GLY A 84 8.74 -6.18 20.37
N VAL A 85 9.54 -7.18 19.98
CA VAL A 85 10.50 -7.83 20.89
C VAL A 85 11.49 -6.77 21.41
N PHE A 86 12.16 -6.02 20.54
CA PHE A 86 13.13 -5.00 20.97
C PHE A 86 12.53 -3.91 21.89
N VAL A 87 11.28 -3.53 21.66
CA VAL A 87 10.58 -2.51 22.47
C VAL A 87 10.11 -3.07 23.82
N SER A 88 9.71 -4.35 23.88
CA SER A 88 9.09 -4.95 25.06
C SER A 88 10.05 -5.71 25.97
N THR A 89 11.13 -6.28 25.43
CA THR A 89 12.11 -6.99 26.25
C THR A 89 13.04 -5.99 26.90
N ALA A 90 13.15 -6.06 28.23
CA ALA A 90 14.28 -5.46 28.94
C ALA A 90 15.58 -6.05 28.39
N SER A 91 16.65 -5.25 28.36
CA SER A 91 17.91 -5.71 27.78
C SER A 91 18.32 -7.08 28.32
N PRO A 92 18.41 -8.11 27.48
CA PRO A 92 19.01 -9.35 27.94
C PRO A 92 20.52 -9.17 28.18
N VAL A 93 21.09 -8.03 27.79
CA VAL A 93 22.54 -7.87 27.64
C VAL A 93 23.02 -6.45 27.94
N SER A 94 24.07 -6.33 28.73
CA SER A 94 24.62 -5.05 29.22
C SER A 94 25.11 -4.09 28.14
N TYR A 95 25.21 -4.54 26.88
CA TYR A 95 25.62 -3.72 25.74
C TYR A 95 24.50 -2.90 25.11
N PHE A 96 23.24 -3.14 25.46
CA PHE A 96 22.16 -2.27 25.01
C PHE A 96 21.99 -1.09 25.97
N ASP A 97 22.46 0.07 25.52
CA ASP A 97 22.28 1.32 26.26
C ASP A 97 20.86 1.86 26.08
N TYR A 98 19.93 1.30 26.86
CA TYR A 98 18.54 1.74 26.94
C TYR A 98 18.39 3.18 27.46
N THR A 99 19.46 3.85 27.88
CA THR A 99 19.38 5.26 28.30
C THR A 99 19.24 6.23 27.12
N SER A 100 19.60 5.80 25.90
CA SER A 100 19.48 6.64 24.70
C SER A 100 18.06 6.55 24.11
N PRO A 101 17.29 7.66 24.07
CA PRO A 101 15.91 7.64 23.58
C PRO A 101 15.78 7.45 22.06
N VAL A 102 16.84 7.72 21.30
CA VAL A 102 16.82 7.73 19.83
C VAL A 102 16.54 6.35 19.20
N PRO A 103 17.32 5.28 19.45
CA PRO A 103 17.06 3.96 18.87
C PRO A 103 15.70 3.41 19.29
N TYR A 104 15.30 3.64 20.54
CA TYR A 104 13.97 3.26 21.02
C TYR A 104 12.85 3.96 20.25
N CYS A 105 12.98 5.28 20.02
CA CYS A 105 12.01 6.04 19.22
C CYS A 105 11.93 5.53 17.78
N LEU A 106 13.06 5.21 17.14
CA LEU A 106 13.09 4.65 15.78
C LEU A 106 12.43 3.27 15.69
N LEU A 107 12.70 2.39 16.66
CA LEU A 107 12.06 1.07 16.76
C LEU A 107 10.55 1.18 17.01
N PHE A 108 10.13 2.14 17.84
CA PHE A 108 8.71 2.40 18.07
C PHE A 108 8.01 2.96 16.82
N ILE A 109 8.65 3.87 16.09
CA ILE A 109 8.13 4.36 14.79
C ILE A 109 8.05 3.21 13.79
N SER A 110 9.08 2.35 13.72
CA SER A 110 9.08 1.14 12.89
C SER A 110 7.87 0.25 13.20
N LEU A 111 7.62 -0.02 14.48
CA LEU A 111 6.47 -0.79 14.97
C LEU A 111 5.14 -0.18 14.50
N MET A 112 4.96 1.12 14.69
CA MET A 112 3.72 1.81 14.32
C MET A 112 3.49 1.82 12.80
N LEU A 113 4.54 2.06 12.01
CA LEU A 113 4.47 2.03 10.54
C LEU A 113 4.17 0.61 10.03
N ALA A 114 4.75 -0.42 10.65
CA ALA A 114 4.43 -1.82 10.32
C ALA A 114 2.96 -2.14 10.60
N MET A 115 2.42 -1.71 11.74
CA MET A 115 1.01 -1.89 12.07
C MET A 115 0.09 -1.19 11.06
N ILE A 116 0.41 0.07 10.68
CA ILE A 116 -0.34 0.82 9.66
C ILE A 116 -0.24 0.11 8.30
N ALA A 117 0.93 -0.39 7.92
CA ALA A 117 1.12 -1.16 6.69
C ALA A 117 0.22 -2.40 6.64
N MET A 118 0.14 -3.16 7.73
CA MET A 118 -0.73 -4.33 7.81
C MET A 118 -2.21 -3.95 7.65
N LEU A 119 -2.68 -2.94 8.38
CA LEU A 119 -4.08 -2.51 8.35
C LEU A 119 -4.48 -1.99 6.96
N THR A 120 -3.64 -1.13 6.38
CA THR A 120 -3.86 -0.56 5.04
C THR A 120 -3.80 -1.64 3.95
N SER A 121 -2.89 -2.62 4.06
CA SER A 121 -2.81 -3.76 3.14
C SER A 121 -4.03 -4.65 3.25
N GLY A 122 -4.45 -5.01 4.47
CA GLY A 122 -5.63 -5.84 4.71
C GLY A 122 -6.91 -5.19 4.18
N SER A 123 -7.10 -3.89 4.45
CA SER A 123 -8.23 -3.12 3.90
C SER A 123 -8.23 -3.11 2.37
N SER A 124 -7.05 -2.90 1.76
CA SER A 124 -6.92 -2.90 0.31
C SER A 124 -7.14 -4.29 -0.28
N MET A 125 -6.69 -5.35 0.38
CA MET A 125 -6.91 -6.73 -0.05
C MET A 125 -8.40 -7.10 -0.03
N ILE A 126 -9.13 -6.74 1.03
CA ILE A 126 -10.58 -6.95 1.11
C ILE A 126 -11.29 -6.21 -0.03
N ARG A 127 -10.93 -4.93 -0.26
CA ARG A 127 -11.47 -4.14 -1.37
C ARG A 127 -11.22 -4.84 -2.71
N TRP A 128 -10.02 -5.36 -2.91
CA TRP A 128 -9.63 -6.05 -4.14
C TRP A 128 -10.34 -7.39 -4.35
N LEU A 129 -10.60 -8.13 -3.27
CA LEU A 129 -11.36 -9.38 -3.33
C LEU A 129 -12.82 -9.16 -3.72
N HIS A 130 -13.42 -8.05 -3.26
CA HIS A 130 -14.81 -7.69 -3.58
C HIS A 130 -14.96 -6.76 -4.79
N ALA A 131 -13.86 -6.26 -5.36
CA ALA A 131 -13.93 -5.38 -6.51
C ALA A 131 -14.29 -6.19 -7.76
N ASP A 132 -15.48 -5.94 -8.28
CA ASP A 132 -15.87 -6.42 -9.60
C ASP A 132 -15.19 -5.62 -10.70
N ARG A 133 -14.96 -6.29 -11.84
CA ARG A 133 -14.41 -5.67 -13.04
C ARG A 133 -15.25 -4.46 -13.49
N HIS A 134 -16.57 -4.63 -13.53
CA HIS A 134 -17.50 -3.59 -13.94
C HIS A 134 -17.44 -2.39 -12.99
N TRP A 135 -17.49 -2.65 -11.68
CA TRP A 135 -17.37 -1.62 -10.67
C TRP A 135 -16.05 -0.84 -10.81
N THR A 136 -14.92 -1.54 -11.00
CA THR A 136 -13.61 -0.90 -11.18
C THR A 136 -13.56 -0.02 -12.42
N GLN A 137 -14.15 -0.47 -13.54
CA GLN A 137 -14.26 0.32 -14.76
C GLN A 137 -15.11 1.58 -14.55
N GLU A 138 -16.25 1.47 -13.88
CA GLU A 138 -17.12 2.60 -13.57
C GLU A 138 -16.42 3.63 -12.69
N GLN A 139 -15.73 3.18 -11.65
CA GLN A 139 -14.98 4.07 -10.75
C GLN A 139 -13.87 4.83 -11.49
N LEU A 140 -13.13 4.15 -12.37
CA LEU A 140 -12.10 4.80 -13.18
C LEU A 140 -12.68 5.81 -14.20
N LYS A 141 -13.93 5.62 -14.63
CA LYS A 141 -14.65 6.57 -15.50
C LYS A 141 -15.15 7.80 -14.73
N GLN A 142 -15.48 7.67 -13.44
CA GLN A 142 -16.08 8.75 -12.64
C GLN A 142 -15.14 9.94 -12.39
N GLY A 143 -13.81 9.75 -12.49
CA GLY A 143 -12.88 10.87 -12.58
C GLY A 143 -11.54 10.66 -11.89
N ASP A 144 -10.74 11.72 -11.91
CA ASP A 144 -9.34 11.74 -11.49
C ASP A 144 -9.11 11.36 -10.03
N TYR A 145 -10.05 11.71 -9.15
CA TYR A 145 -9.96 11.40 -7.73
C TYR A 145 -10.02 9.89 -7.46
N PHE A 146 -10.90 9.18 -8.16
CA PHE A 146 -11.05 7.72 -8.01
C PHE A 146 -9.81 6.99 -8.51
N VAL A 147 -9.23 7.44 -9.64
CA VAL A 147 -7.96 6.91 -10.16
C VAL A 147 -6.84 7.11 -9.15
N LEU A 148 -6.77 8.30 -8.55
CA LEU A 148 -5.76 8.60 -7.54
C LEU A 148 -5.94 7.75 -6.28
N SER A 149 -7.16 7.63 -5.76
CA SER A 149 -7.47 6.81 -4.60
C SER A 149 -7.17 5.33 -4.85
N TYR A 150 -7.50 4.84 -6.05
CA TYR A 150 -7.19 3.50 -6.52
C TYR A 150 -5.67 3.25 -6.50
N LEU A 151 -4.87 4.11 -7.12
CA LEU A 151 -3.41 3.97 -7.14
C LEU A 151 -2.80 4.11 -5.74
N LEU A 152 -3.27 5.07 -4.95
CA LEU A 152 -2.82 5.26 -3.57
C LEU A 152 -3.11 4.03 -2.71
N SER A 153 -4.22 3.32 -2.91
CA SER A 153 -4.53 2.12 -2.15
C SER A 153 -3.48 1.01 -2.31
N ILE A 154 -2.80 0.95 -3.46
CA ILE A 154 -1.74 -0.03 -3.75
C ILE A 154 -0.38 0.47 -3.27
N VAL A 155 -0.04 1.73 -3.54
CA VAL A 155 1.29 2.28 -3.26
C VAL A 155 1.48 2.56 -1.77
N THR A 156 0.42 2.95 -1.08
CA THR A 156 0.48 3.39 0.32
C THR A 156 1.05 2.33 1.27
N PRO A 157 0.58 1.06 1.25
CA PRO A 157 1.15 0.05 2.12
C PRO A 157 2.61 -0.28 1.82
N ILE A 158 3.03 -0.20 0.55
CA ILE A 158 4.43 -0.37 0.13
C ILE A 158 5.32 0.68 0.79
N ILE A 159 4.91 1.95 0.74
CA ILE A 159 5.64 3.05 1.36
C ILE A 159 5.79 2.81 2.87
N PHE A 160 4.74 2.38 3.56
CA PHE A 160 4.84 2.10 5.00
C PHE A 160 5.81 1.00 5.36
N VAL A 161 5.80 -0.11 4.62
CA VAL A 161 6.76 -1.20 4.87
C VAL A 161 8.19 -0.72 4.63
N VAL A 162 8.43 0.01 3.54
CA VAL A 162 9.76 0.56 3.25
C VAL A 162 10.19 1.55 4.34
N CYS A 163 9.33 2.46 4.77
CA CYS A 163 9.63 3.40 5.85
C CYS A 163 9.86 2.68 7.19
N SER A 164 9.04 1.68 7.52
CA SER A 164 9.20 0.84 8.71
C SER A 164 10.54 0.13 8.72
N LEU A 165 10.91 -0.53 7.61
CA LEU A 165 12.19 -1.20 7.45
C LEU A 165 13.37 -0.24 7.58
N ASN A 166 13.29 0.95 6.99
CA ASN A 166 14.33 1.97 7.14
C ASN A 166 14.47 2.41 8.61
N CYS A 167 13.37 2.73 9.29
CA CYS A 167 13.39 3.07 10.71
C CYS A 167 14.01 1.96 11.56
N PHE A 168 13.68 0.70 11.26
CA PHE A 168 14.27 -0.46 11.92
C PHE A 168 15.78 -0.55 11.71
N ILE A 169 16.25 -0.52 10.44
CA ILE A 169 17.68 -0.60 10.10
C ILE A 169 18.46 0.56 10.72
N PHE A 170 17.93 1.79 10.66
CA PHE A 170 18.59 2.93 11.29
C PHE A 170 18.64 2.79 12.82
N GLY A 171 17.58 2.28 13.46
CA GLY A 171 17.59 1.96 14.89
C GLY A 171 18.75 1.03 15.26
N GLU A 172 18.92 -0.06 14.50
CA GLU A 172 20.00 -1.04 14.68
C GLU A 172 21.38 -0.45 14.37
N LEU A 173 21.54 0.33 13.31
CA LEU A 173 22.81 0.97 12.97
C LEU A 173 23.23 1.99 14.03
N PHE A 174 22.28 2.78 14.54
CA PHE A 174 22.54 3.70 15.66
C PHE A 174 23.00 2.95 16.89
N HIS A 175 22.38 1.80 17.17
CA HIS A 175 22.78 0.92 18.25
C HIS A 175 24.21 0.38 18.06
N GLN A 176 24.53 -0.20 16.89
CA GLN A 176 25.84 -0.79 16.59
C GLN A 176 26.98 0.24 16.57
N SER A 177 26.71 1.46 16.10
CA SER A 177 27.69 2.55 16.04
C SER A 177 28.15 3.04 17.42
N ARG A 178 27.36 2.82 18.48
CA ARG A 178 27.77 3.09 19.87
C ARG A 178 28.64 2.00 20.46
N LEU A 179 28.41 0.75 20.07
CA LEU A 179 29.13 -0.42 20.58
C LEU A 179 30.51 -0.60 19.96
N SER A 180 30.64 -0.23 18.69
CA SER A 180 31.91 -0.31 17.98
C SER A 180 32.72 0.95 18.31
N LEU A 181 33.99 0.79 18.69
CA LEU A 181 35.03 1.83 18.86
C LEU A 181 35.35 2.54 17.52
N VAL A 182 34.32 2.96 16.77
CA VAL A 182 34.47 3.67 15.51
C VAL A 182 35.07 5.04 15.82
N PRO A 183 36.18 5.44 15.18
CA PRO A 183 36.80 6.72 15.41
C PRO A 183 35.79 7.86 15.26
N HIS A 184 35.82 8.80 16.23
CA HIS A 184 34.88 9.91 16.40
C HIS A 184 34.62 10.76 15.14
N ALA A 185 35.50 10.70 14.14
CA ALA A 185 35.43 11.50 12.92
C ALA A 185 34.24 11.17 11.98
N PHE A 186 33.70 9.94 12.00
CA PHE A 186 32.63 9.54 11.06
C PHE A 186 31.20 9.64 11.62
N ARG A 187 31.03 9.82 12.94
CA ARG A 187 29.71 9.89 13.58
C ARG A 187 28.84 11.09 13.16
N PRO A 188 29.35 12.32 12.97
CA PRO A 188 28.50 13.48 12.67
C PRO A 188 27.91 13.44 11.26
N ALA A 189 28.67 12.97 10.26
CA ALA A 189 28.23 12.96 8.86
C ALA A 189 27.08 11.97 8.62
N MET A 190 27.13 10.80 9.27
CA MET A 190 26.08 9.78 9.19
C MET A 190 24.81 10.20 9.95
N LEU A 191 24.97 10.89 11.09
CA LEU A 191 23.88 11.50 11.85
C LEU A 191 23.18 12.62 11.08
N VAL A 192 23.93 13.54 10.46
CA VAL A 192 23.36 14.67 9.72
C VAL A 192 22.70 14.20 8.42
N ALA A 193 23.27 13.23 7.71
CA ALA A 193 22.64 12.64 6.52
C ALA A 193 21.33 11.89 6.86
N GLY A 194 21.27 11.21 8.01
CA GLY A 194 20.06 10.50 8.46
C GLY A 194 18.98 11.40 9.09
N PHE A 195 19.37 12.38 9.92
CA PHE A 195 18.42 13.27 10.62
C PHE A 195 17.95 14.47 9.78
N SER A 196 18.77 15.04 8.89
CA SER A 196 18.31 16.13 8.01
C SER A 196 17.27 15.65 6.98
N SER A 197 17.10 14.34 6.79
CA SER A 197 16.06 13.75 5.95
C SER A 197 14.71 13.50 6.66
N GLN A 198 14.63 13.57 8.00
CA GLN A 198 13.41 13.32 8.79
C GLN A 198 12.85 14.61 9.42
N SER A 199 12.93 15.73 8.68
CA SER A 199 12.51 17.07 9.14
C SER A 199 11.00 17.15 9.43
N MET A 200 10.51 18.29 9.94
CA MET A 200 9.09 18.66 10.06
C MET A 200 8.20 18.18 8.90
N ILE A 201 8.77 18.07 7.70
CA ILE A 201 8.15 17.51 6.50
C ILE A 201 7.66 16.08 6.71
N CYS A 202 8.41 15.21 7.38
CA CYS A 202 8.00 13.82 7.63
C CYS A 202 6.83 13.77 8.61
N ARG A 203 6.85 14.59 9.67
CA ARG A 203 5.73 14.71 10.62
C ARG A 203 4.47 15.30 9.97
N ALA A 204 4.64 16.36 9.18
CA ALA A 204 3.56 16.97 8.43
C ALA A 204 3.00 16.03 7.35
N ALA A 205 3.85 15.26 6.67
CA ALA A 205 3.45 14.26 5.69
C ALA A 205 2.71 13.10 6.36
N THR A 206 3.17 12.60 7.51
CA THR A 206 2.44 11.58 8.28
C THR A 206 1.09 12.10 8.77
N ALA A 207 1.01 13.36 9.22
CA ALA A 207 -0.24 13.98 9.66
C ALA A 207 -1.22 14.21 8.50
N LEU A 208 -0.77 14.80 7.39
CA LEU A 208 -1.58 14.97 6.18
C LEU A 208 -2.03 13.62 5.62
N TRP A 209 -1.14 12.62 5.66
CA TRP A 209 -1.46 11.28 5.21
C TRP A 209 -2.49 10.60 6.12
N LEU A 210 -2.38 10.73 7.45
CA LEU A 210 -3.38 10.22 8.39
C LEU A 210 -4.75 10.87 8.17
N ILE A 211 -4.79 12.19 7.91
CA ILE A 211 -6.02 12.91 7.58
C ILE A 211 -6.60 12.39 6.26
N ALA A 212 -5.79 12.28 5.21
CA ALA A 212 -6.23 11.78 3.91
C ALA A 212 -6.72 10.31 4.01
N TYR A 213 -6.05 9.48 4.81
CA TYR A 213 -6.44 8.10 5.07
C TYR A 213 -7.75 8.02 5.86
N ALA A 214 -7.91 8.81 6.93
CA ALA A 214 -9.14 8.86 7.71
C ALA A 214 -10.33 9.33 6.86
N VAL A 215 -10.13 10.33 5.99
CA VAL A 215 -11.14 10.77 5.02
C VAL A 215 -11.46 9.65 4.03
N ASN A 216 -10.46 8.99 3.44
CA ASN A 216 -10.68 7.94 2.44
C ASN A 216 -11.41 6.72 3.05
N VAL A 217 -10.96 6.24 4.21
CA VAL A 217 -11.64 5.16 4.96
C VAL A 217 -13.05 5.58 5.35
N GLY A 218 -13.24 6.81 5.85
CA GLY A 218 -14.54 7.36 6.20
C GLY A 218 -15.50 7.40 5.00
N THR A 219 -15.02 7.84 3.84
CA THR A 219 -15.85 7.88 2.61
C THR A 219 -16.23 6.49 2.13
N ILE A 220 -15.33 5.51 2.24
CA ILE A 220 -15.62 4.12 1.85
C ILE A 220 -16.61 3.48 2.82
N LEU A 221 -16.46 3.71 4.12
CA LEU A 221 -17.38 3.20 5.14
C LEU A 221 -18.77 3.80 4.96
N MET A 222 -18.84 5.11 4.70
CA MET A 222 -20.07 5.84 4.37
C MET A 222 -20.76 5.28 3.13
N ASP A 223 -20.04 5.04 2.03
CA ASP A 223 -20.60 4.47 0.80
C ASP A 223 -21.12 3.04 1.02
N ALA A 224 -20.38 2.23 1.78
CA ALA A 224 -20.81 0.88 2.14
C ALA A 224 -22.08 0.89 3.02
N MET A 225 -22.13 1.75 4.03
CA MET A 225 -23.31 1.93 4.88
C MET A 225 -24.52 2.45 4.08
N TRP A 226 -24.29 3.38 3.16
CA TRP A 226 -25.33 3.92 2.29
C TRP A 226 -25.94 2.82 1.42
N LYS A 227 -25.11 2.05 0.73
CA LYS A 227 -25.55 0.90 -0.09
C LYS A 227 -26.31 -0.13 0.73
N TYR A 228 -25.85 -0.42 1.94
CA TYR A 228 -26.54 -1.33 2.85
C TYR A 228 -27.94 -0.81 3.23
N ALA A 229 -28.07 0.47 3.57
CA ALA A 229 -29.35 1.09 3.92
C ALA A 229 -30.34 1.10 2.75
N THR A 230 -29.88 1.38 1.52
CA THR A 230 -30.76 1.38 0.33
C THR A 230 -31.26 -0.01 -0.03
N SER A 231 -30.44 -1.06 0.14
CA SER A 231 -30.86 -2.44 -0.09
C SER A 231 -31.93 -2.90 0.91
N PHE A 232 -31.93 -2.36 2.13
CA PHE A 232 -32.94 -2.67 3.15
C PHE A 232 -34.31 -2.07 2.81
N ASN A 233 -34.34 -0.87 2.21
CA ASN A 233 -35.58 -0.18 1.87
C ASN A 233 -36.34 -0.77 0.67
N HIS A 234 -35.67 -1.59 -0.17
CA HIS A 234 -36.32 -2.24 -1.31
C HIS A 234 -36.84 -3.66 -1.01
N ALA A 235 -36.56 -4.18 0.19
CA ALA A 235 -36.94 -5.53 0.59
C ALA A 235 -38.23 -5.60 1.45
N GLY A 236 -38.87 -4.46 1.72
CA GLY A 236 -40.15 -4.35 2.44
C GLY A 236 -41.21 -3.67 1.59
#